data_AF-A0A2W0HLB8-F1
#
_entry.id   AF-A0A2W0HLB8-F1
#
_cell.length_a   1.000
_cell.length_b   1.000
_cell.length_c   1.000
_cell.angle_alpha   90.00
_cell.angle_beta   90.00
_cell.angle_gamma   90.00
#
_symmetry.space_group_name_H-M   'P 1'
#
loop_
_entity.id
_entity.type
_entity.pdbx_description
1 polymer ?
#
loop_
_entity_poly.entity_id
_entity_poly.type
_entity_poly.pdbx_seq_one_letter_code
_entity_poly.pdbx_strand_id
1 'polypeptide(L)'
;MTLDKKCRKLIEALWSVNKYDVMARGYSHYKEVQKQLRSASDCSDCREVYLLISSLRTLPYSHPDVINTLEHMWGYFRKTAADDRKDVFLHCLERAKGCTAGEYTSFPPEVRPALGNLSLLLEIYPDSYLKQSSFFKPVQHWNRVTVNDTLMIVNKETFQKNGM
;
A
#
# COMPACT_ATOMS: atom_id res chain seq x y z
N MET A 1 25.42 -11.31 -1.82
CA MET A 1 24.00 -11.69 -1.80
C MET A 1 23.70 -12.40 -3.12
N THR A 2 23.06 -13.57 -3.13
CA THR A 2 22.73 -14.26 -4.40
C THR A 2 21.71 -13.45 -5.19
N LEU A 3 21.64 -13.66 -6.51
CA LEU A 3 20.70 -12.97 -7.40
C LEU A 3 19.25 -13.11 -6.89
N ASP A 4 18.83 -14.34 -6.56
CA ASP A 4 17.47 -14.59 -6.07
C ASP A 4 17.19 -13.91 -4.73
N LYS A 5 18.18 -13.83 -3.83
CA LYS A 5 18.04 -13.05 -2.58
C LYS A 5 17.88 -11.55 -2.84
N LYS A 6 18.53 -11.03 -3.89
CA LYS A 6 18.36 -9.63 -4.32
C LYS A 6 16.94 -9.41 -4.84
N CYS A 7 16.48 -10.24 -5.78
CA CYS A 7 15.11 -10.20 -6.31
C CYS A 7 14.06 -10.28 -5.20
N ARG A 8 14.24 -11.23 -4.27
CA ARG A 8 13.38 -11.41 -3.10
C ARG A 8 13.23 -10.13 -2.29
N LYS A 9 14.37 -9.52 -1.93
CA LYS A 9 14.38 -8.29 -1.14
C LYS A 9 13.69 -7.13 -1.85
N LEU A 10 13.86 -7.02 -3.17
CA LEU A 10 13.21 -5.97 -3.96
C LEU A 10 11.69 -6.16 -4.03
N ILE A 11 11.22 -7.37 -4.28
CA ILE A 11 9.79 -7.62 -4.41
C ILE A 11 9.07 -7.49 -3.06
N GLU A 12 9.72 -7.86 -1.96
CA GLU A 12 9.20 -7.62 -0.60
C GLU A 12 9.12 -6.13 -0.28
N ALA A 13 10.12 -5.34 -0.67
CA ALA A 13 10.10 -3.89 -0.53
C ALA A 13 9.03 -3.23 -1.43
N LEU A 14 8.83 -3.74 -2.64
CA LEU A 14 7.74 -3.27 -3.51
C LEU A 14 6.39 -3.60 -2.90
N TRP A 15 6.24 -4.80 -2.34
CA TRP A 15 5.01 -5.21 -1.68
C TRP A 15 4.71 -4.35 -0.45
N SER A 16 5.71 -4.08 0.40
CA SER A 16 5.51 -3.24 1.58
C SER A 16 5.01 -1.83 1.23
N VAL A 17 5.51 -1.25 0.14
CA VAL A 17 5.03 0.03 -0.41
C VAL A 17 3.58 -0.05 -0.86
N ASN A 18 3.19 -1.12 -1.58
CA ASN A 18 1.91 -1.17 -2.30
C ASN A 18 0.77 -1.91 -1.59
N LYS A 19 1.04 -2.63 -0.50
CA LYS A 19 0.05 -3.53 0.09
C LYS A 19 -1.28 -2.87 0.49
N TYR A 20 -1.25 -1.61 0.94
CA TYR A 20 -2.47 -0.89 1.32
C TYR A 20 -3.24 -0.37 0.10
N ASP A 21 -2.55 0.05 -0.96
CA ASP A 21 -3.21 0.41 -2.22
C ASP A 21 -3.88 -0.80 -2.86
N VAL A 22 -3.20 -1.95 -2.87
CA VAL A 22 -3.79 -3.22 -3.33
C VAL A 22 -4.96 -3.64 -2.44
N MET A 23 -4.81 -3.54 -1.12
CA MET A 23 -5.89 -3.86 -0.17
C MET A 23 -7.13 -3.01 -0.42
N ALA A 24 -6.99 -1.71 -0.64
CA ALA A 24 -8.10 -0.80 -0.92
C ALA A 24 -8.82 -1.08 -2.25
N ARG A 25 -8.18 -1.81 -3.18
CA ARG A 25 -8.80 -2.27 -4.43
C ARG A 25 -9.43 -3.65 -4.31
N GLY A 26 -9.26 -4.32 -3.17
CA GLY A 26 -9.80 -5.65 -2.92
C GLY A 26 -8.96 -6.42 -1.92
N TYR A 27 -9.55 -6.84 -0.80
CA TYR A 27 -8.87 -7.70 0.16
C TYR A 27 -8.48 -9.05 -0.46
N SER A 28 -9.27 -9.58 -1.39
CA SER A 28 -8.93 -10.77 -2.18
C SER A 28 -7.62 -10.59 -2.95
N HIS A 29 -7.44 -9.46 -3.62
CA HIS A 29 -6.21 -9.11 -4.34
C HIS A 29 -5.01 -9.04 -3.39
N TYR A 30 -5.18 -8.44 -2.21
CA TYR A 30 -4.14 -8.42 -1.18
C TYR A 30 -3.72 -9.84 -0.76
N LYS A 31 -4.68 -10.74 -0.57
CA LYS A 31 -4.42 -12.14 -0.22
C LYS A 31 -3.74 -12.89 -1.34
N GLU A 32 -4.10 -12.62 -2.59
CA GLU A 32 -3.47 -13.21 -3.77
C GLU A 32 -2.00 -12.82 -3.89
N VAL A 33 -1.68 -11.53 -3.84
CA VAL A 33 -0.29 -11.04 -3.87
C VAL A 33 0.50 -11.61 -2.70
N GLN A 34 -0.08 -11.61 -1.49
CA GLN A 34 0.56 -12.21 -0.31
C GLN A 34 0.87 -13.70 -0.52
N LYS A 35 -0.03 -14.46 -1.14
CA LYS A 35 0.16 -15.89 -1.42
C LYS A 35 1.27 -16.09 -2.45
N GLN A 36 1.20 -15.41 -3.60
CA GLN A 36 2.21 -15.53 -4.65
C GLN A 36 3.59 -15.11 -4.13
N LEU A 37 3.67 -14.01 -3.38
CA LEU A 37 4.91 -13.58 -2.74
C LEU A 37 5.43 -14.62 -1.74
N ARG A 38 4.60 -15.34 -0.98
CA ARG A 38 5.11 -16.39 -0.07
C ARG A 38 5.70 -17.58 -0.82
N SER A 39 5.15 -17.91 -1.99
CA SER A 39 5.61 -19.02 -2.82
C SER A 39 6.80 -18.66 -3.73
N ALA A 40 7.06 -17.36 -3.94
CA ALA A 40 8.12 -16.90 -4.84
C ALA A 40 9.53 -17.30 -4.34
N SER A 41 10.23 -18.06 -5.18
CA SER A 41 11.51 -18.71 -4.87
C SER A 41 12.69 -18.16 -5.69
N ASP A 42 12.43 -17.65 -6.89
CA ASP A 42 13.45 -17.10 -7.79
C ASP A 42 13.05 -15.73 -8.37
N CYS A 43 13.92 -15.15 -9.19
CA CYS A 43 13.63 -13.88 -9.86
C CYS A 43 12.44 -13.94 -10.84
N SER A 44 12.17 -15.09 -11.45
CA SER A 44 11.02 -15.26 -12.35
C SER A 44 9.72 -15.14 -11.56
N ASP A 45 9.62 -15.80 -10.41
CA ASP A 45 8.46 -15.67 -9.54
C ASP A 45 8.29 -14.23 -9.03
N CYS A 46 9.40 -13.57 -8.66
CA CYS A 46 9.38 -12.16 -8.24
C CYS A 46 8.86 -11.23 -9.35
N ARG A 47 9.20 -11.53 -10.61
CA ARG A 47 8.68 -10.80 -11.77
C ARG A 47 7.18 -10.98 -11.93
N GLU A 48 6.65 -12.17 -11.73
CA GLU A 48 5.21 -12.42 -11.81
C GLU A 48 4.45 -11.67 -10.71
N VAL A 49 5.00 -11.64 -9.48
CA VAL A 49 4.43 -10.82 -8.39
C VAL A 49 4.46 -9.32 -8.75
N TYR A 50 5.54 -8.83 -9.37
CA TYR A 50 5.61 -7.45 -9.85
C TYR A 50 4.51 -7.16 -10.88
N LEU A 51 4.32 -8.05 -11.85
CA LEU A 51 3.29 -7.90 -12.89
C LEU A 51 1.88 -7.89 -12.28
N LEU A 52 1.62 -8.76 -11.30
CA LEU A 52 0.35 -8.78 -10.58
C LEU A 52 0.11 -7.47 -9.82
N ILE A 53 1.08 -6.97 -9.06
CA ILE A 53 0.93 -5.68 -8.36
C ILE A 53 0.68 -4.56 -9.38
N SER A 54 1.43 -4.56 -10.49
CA SER A 54 1.29 -3.54 -11.53
C SER A 54 -0.09 -3.53 -12.17
N SER A 55 -0.70 -4.71 -12.40
CA SER A 55 -2.03 -4.82 -13.01
C SER A 55 -3.13 -4.46 -12.01
N LEU A 56 -3.07 -4.95 -10.77
CA LEU A 56 -4.08 -4.66 -9.75
C LEU A 56 -4.22 -3.16 -9.47
N ARG A 57 -3.14 -2.40 -9.59
CA ARG A 57 -3.16 -0.95 -9.38
C ARG A 57 -4.00 -0.16 -10.39
N THR A 58 -4.35 -0.76 -11.52
CA THR A 58 -5.20 -0.10 -12.53
C THR A 58 -6.69 -0.31 -12.28
N LEU A 59 -7.05 -1.22 -11.35
CA LEU A 59 -8.43 -1.51 -10.99
C LEU A 59 -9.03 -0.35 -10.16
N PRO A 60 -10.35 -0.14 -10.19
CA PRO A 60 -11.00 0.80 -9.27
C PRO A 60 -10.79 0.38 -7.81
N TYR A 61 -10.92 1.33 -6.89
CA TYR A 61 -11.04 1.04 -5.47
C TYR A 61 -12.42 0.45 -5.16
N SER A 62 -12.47 -0.48 -4.22
CA SER A 62 -13.72 -1.04 -3.68
C SER A 62 -14.02 -0.35 -2.35
N HIS A 63 -15.23 0.18 -2.19
CA HIS A 63 -15.54 0.99 -1.01
C HIS A 63 -15.42 0.20 0.32
N PRO A 64 -15.98 -1.02 0.45
CA PRO A 64 -15.77 -1.84 1.65
C PRO A 64 -14.28 -2.07 1.97
N ASP A 65 -13.47 -2.29 0.94
CA ASP A 65 -12.05 -2.54 1.08
C ASP A 65 -11.23 -1.28 1.42
N VAL A 66 -11.67 -0.11 0.95
CA VAL A 66 -11.13 1.18 1.38
C VAL A 66 -11.40 1.41 2.87
N ILE A 67 -12.63 1.17 3.35
CA ILE A 67 -12.95 1.28 4.78
C ILE A 67 -12.06 0.35 5.61
N ASN A 68 -11.95 -0.92 5.19
CA ASN A 68 -11.07 -1.88 5.83
C ASN A 68 -9.61 -1.41 5.84
N THR A 69 -9.13 -0.84 4.74
CA THR A 69 -7.76 -0.30 4.64
C THR A 69 -7.55 0.88 5.59
N LEU A 70 -8.50 1.81 5.68
CA LEU A 70 -8.45 2.94 6.62
C LEU A 70 -8.38 2.46 8.07
N GLU A 71 -9.19 1.47 8.44
CA GLU A 71 -9.18 0.86 9.79
C GLU A 71 -7.85 0.15 10.09
N HIS A 72 -7.29 -0.55 9.10
CA HIS A 72 -5.96 -1.17 9.23
C HIS A 72 -4.85 -0.13 9.46
N MET A 73 -4.86 0.97 8.69
CA MET A 73 -3.87 2.05 8.84
C MET A 73 -4.06 2.83 10.15
N TRP A 74 -5.31 3.02 10.59
CA TRP A 74 -5.62 3.59 11.90
C TRP A 74 -4.96 2.82 13.06
N GLY A 75 -4.82 1.51 12.92
CA GLY A 75 -4.15 0.64 13.90
C GLY A 75 -2.74 1.11 14.32
N TYR A 76 -2.04 1.85 13.47
CA TYR A 76 -0.72 2.42 13.76
C TYR A 76 -0.79 3.58 14.77
N PHE A 77 -1.87 4.35 14.76
CA PHE A 77 -2.00 5.58 15.55
C PHE A 77 -2.86 5.40 16.80
N ARG A 78 -3.76 4.41 16.81
CA ARG A 78 -4.78 4.25 17.88
C ARG A 78 -4.24 4.22 19.31
N LYS A 79 -2.99 3.78 19.51
CA LYS A 79 -2.35 3.67 20.84
C LYS A 79 -1.58 4.93 21.24
N THR A 80 -1.17 5.75 20.29
CA THR A 80 -0.21 6.85 20.49
C THR A 80 -0.82 8.22 20.23
N ALA A 81 -1.87 8.31 19.42
CA ALA A 81 -2.58 9.54 19.14
C ALA A 81 -3.23 10.12 20.41
N ALA A 82 -3.29 11.44 20.50
CA ALA A 82 -4.08 12.14 21.50
C ALA A 82 -5.59 11.92 21.26
N ASP A 83 -6.39 12.03 22.31
CA ASP A 83 -7.82 11.66 22.26
C ASP A 83 -8.61 12.55 21.30
N ASP A 84 -8.34 13.86 21.27
CA ASP A 84 -8.93 14.79 20.30
C ASP A 84 -8.65 14.37 18.84
N ARG A 85 -7.44 13.85 18.56
CA ARG A 85 -7.07 13.36 17.23
C ARG A 85 -7.74 12.05 16.89
N LYS A 86 -7.92 11.15 17.87
CA LYS A 86 -8.71 9.92 17.69
C LYS A 86 -10.14 10.24 17.31
N ASP A 87 -10.77 11.17 18.02
CA ASP A 87 -12.16 11.56 17.78
C ASP A 87 -12.35 12.14 16.38
N VAL A 88 -11.43 12.99 15.93
CA VAL A 88 -11.46 13.53 14.55
C VAL A 88 -11.33 12.40 13.52
N PHE A 89 -10.40 11.46 13.70
CA PHE A 89 -10.27 10.33 12.77
C PHE A 89 -11.55 9.49 12.72
N LEU A 90 -12.09 9.11 13.88
CA LEU A 90 -13.29 8.28 13.98
C LEU A 90 -14.51 8.97 13.36
N HIS A 91 -14.66 10.28 13.55
CA HIS A 91 -15.71 11.05 12.89
C HIS A 91 -15.57 11.04 11.36
N CYS A 92 -14.35 11.24 10.85
CA CYS A 92 -14.07 11.16 9.41
C CYS A 92 -14.29 9.74 8.85
N LEU A 93 -13.93 8.69 9.60
CA LEU A 93 -14.15 7.31 9.21
C LEU A 93 -15.64 6.97 9.14
N GLU A 94 -16.44 7.46 10.10
CA GLU A 94 -17.89 7.25 10.08
C GLU A 94 -18.54 7.93 8.87
N ARG A 95 -18.12 9.16 8.56
CA ARG A 95 -18.54 9.83 7.32
C ARG A 95 -18.16 9.01 6.07
N ALA A 96 -16.94 8.46 6.04
CA ALA A 96 -16.50 7.63 4.93
C ALA A 96 -17.39 6.38 4.77
N LYS A 97 -17.76 5.71 5.87
CA LYS A 97 -18.65 4.53 5.87
C LYS A 97 -20.05 4.82 5.32
N GLY A 98 -20.53 6.07 5.44
CA GLY A 98 -21.80 6.52 4.88
C GLY A 98 -21.80 6.73 3.36
N CYS A 99 -20.66 6.56 2.68
CA CYS A 99 -20.57 6.71 1.23
C CYS A 99 -21.36 5.59 0.51
N THR A 100 -22.22 5.97 -0.44
CA THR A 100 -23.05 5.02 -1.20
C THR A 100 -22.39 4.50 -2.47
N ALA A 101 -21.26 5.10 -2.89
CA ALA A 101 -20.52 4.63 -4.05
C ALA A 101 -19.83 3.30 -3.74
N GLY A 102 -20.12 2.25 -4.52
CA GLY A 102 -19.53 0.92 -4.34
C GLY A 102 -18.08 0.81 -4.81
N GLU A 103 -17.74 1.50 -5.90
CA GLU A 103 -16.39 1.53 -6.46
C GLU A 103 -16.04 2.91 -7.00
N TYR A 104 -14.74 3.25 -7.04
CA TYR A 104 -14.29 4.54 -7.57
C TYR A 104 -12.82 4.55 -8.00
N THR A 105 -12.51 5.34 -9.03
CA THR A 105 -11.13 5.59 -9.50
C THR A 105 -10.46 6.77 -8.78
N SER A 106 -11.25 7.58 -8.07
CA SER A 106 -10.79 8.69 -7.23
C SER A 106 -11.61 8.74 -5.95
N PHE A 107 -10.99 9.04 -4.81
CA PHE A 107 -11.70 9.05 -3.53
C PHE A 107 -12.85 10.06 -3.52
N PRO A 108 -14.06 9.68 -3.09
CA PRO A 108 -15.20 10.58 -2.99
C PRO A 108 -15.06 11.56 -1.81
N PRO A 109 -15.80 12.69 -1.79
CA PRO A 109 -15.71 13.71 -0.75
C PRO A 109 -15.91 13.22 0.68
N GLU A 110 -16.64 12.13 0.87
CA GLU A 110 -16.90 11.46 2.15
C GLU A 110 -15.66 10.75 2.69
N VAL A 111 -14.85 10.19 1.78
CA VAL A 111 -13.68 9.35 2.09
C VAL A 111 -12.42 10.20 2.24
N ARG A 112 -12.27 11.28 1.45
CA ARG A 112 -11.10 12.17 1.47
C ARG A 112 -10.70 12.68 2.87
N PRO A 113 -11.62 13.08 3.77
CA PRO A 113 -11.26 13.53 5.12
C PRO A 113 -10.56 12.46 5.96
N ALA A 114 -10.96 11.19 5.84
CA ALA A 114 -10.32 10.09 6.58
C ALA A 114 -8.88 9.87 6.10
N LEU A 115 -8.65 9.89 4.78
CA LEU A 115 -7.29 9.84 4.22
C LEU A 115 -6.45 11.03 4.67
N GLY A 116 -6.99 12.25 4.55
CA GLY A 116 -6.28 13.47 4.95
C GLY A 116 -5.90 13.46 6.44
N ASN A 117 -6.78 12.93 7.30
CA ASN A 117 -6.49 12.80 8.72
C ASN A 117 -5.39 11.75 8.99
N LEU A 118 -5.39 10.60 8.30
CA LEU A 118 -4.28 9.63 8.41
C LEU A 118 -2.95 10.23 7.93
N SER A 119 -2.96 11.04 6.86
CA SER A 119 -1.75 11.74 6.40
C SER A 119 -1.23 12.71 7.47
N LEU A 120 -2.11 13.49 8.10
CA LEU A 120 -1.73 14.39 9.19
C LEU A 120 -1.19 13.61 10.41
N LEU A 121 -1.86 12.51 10.78
CA LEU A 121 -1.41 11.65 11.87
C LEU A 121 -0.02 11.05 11.59
N LEU A 122 0.27 10.70 10.33
CA LEU A 122 1.58 10.21 9.93
C LEU A 122 2.68 11.27 9.99
N GLU A 123 2.33 12.55 9.86
CA GLU A 123 3.27 13.66 10.08
C GLU A 123 3.55 13.87 11.56
N ILE A 124 2.52 13.84 12.41
CA ILE A 124 2.63 14.05 13.86
C ILE A 124 3.28 12.84 14.57
N TYR A 125 2.89 11.63 14.17
CA TYR A 125 3.32 10.36 14.74
C TYR A 125 4.04 9.54 13.65
N PRO A 126 5.27 9.91 13.30
CA PRO A 126 5.95 9.35 12.14
C PRO A 126 6.25 7.86 12.30
N ASP A 127 5.73 7.06 11.38
CA ASP A 127 6.03 5.64 11.24
C ASP A 127 6.82 5.41 9.94
N SER A 128 8.06 4.90 10.06
CA SER A 128 8.98 4.75 8.92
C SER A 128 8.48 3.76 7.87
N TYR A 129 7.67 2.79 8.29
CA TYR A 129 7.06 1.80 7.42
C TYR A 129 5.89 2.41 6.65
N LEU A 130 4.98 3.09 7.34
CA LEU A 130 3.77 3.67 6.76
C LEU A 130 4.09 4.87 5.86
N LYS A 131 5.12 5.67 6.18
CA LYS A 131 5.66 6.74 5.32
C LYS A 131 6.08 6.25 3.94
N GLN A 132 6.41 4.98 3.80
CA GLN A 132 6.81 4.43 2.51
C GLN A 132 5.62 4.06 1.63
N SER A 133 4.42 3.91 2.19
CA SER A 133 3.26 3.42 1.46
C SER A 133 2.90 4.30 0.26
N SER A 134 2.63 3.67 -0.88
CA SER A 134 2.15 4.35 -2.07
C SER A 134 0.75 4.94 -1.89
N PHE A 135 0.01 4.48 -0.90
CA PHE A 135 -1.35 4.95 -0.58
C PHE A 135 -1.39 6.44 -0.19
N PHE A 136 -0.28 6.99 0.32
CA PHE A 136 -0.14 8.42 0.68
C PHE A 136 0.74 9.21 -0.31
N LYS A 137 1.10 8.62 -1.45
CA LYS A 137 2.07 9.21 -2.39
C LYS A 137 1.44 9.44 -3.76
N PRO A 138 2.05 10.31 -4.59
CA PRO A 138 1.70 10.40 -6.00
C PRO A 138 1.74 9.03 -6.68
N VAL A 139 0.76 8.77 -7.55
CA VAL A 139 0.54 7.47 -8.21
C VAL A 139 1.80 6.94 -8.91
N GLN A 140 2.64 7.84 -9.44
CA GLN A 140 3.89 7.51 -10.13
C GLN A 140 5.02 7.00 -9.21
N HIS A 141 4.87 7.05 -7.88
CA HIS A 141 5.90 6.63 -6.93
C HIS A 141 5.72 5.19 -6.42
N TRP A 142 4.75 4.45 -6.96
CA TRP A 142 4.41 3.10 -6.51
C TRP A 142 5.56 2.09 -6.61
N ASN A 143 6.45 2.27 -7.58
CA ASN A 143 7.60 1.39 -7.82
C ASN A 143 8.93 1.95 -7.30
N ARG A 144 8.87 2.99 -6.45
CA ARG A 144 10.03 3.53 -5.76
C ARG A 144 10.18 2.84 -4.41
N VAL A 145 11.26 2.08 -4.23
CA VAL A 145 11.55 1.33 -3.02
C VAL A 145 12.89 1.73 -2.44
N THR A 146 13.01 1.72 -1.11
CA THR A 146 14.29 1.94 -0.43
C THR A 146 14.81 0.59 0.07
N VAL A 147 16.03 0.24 -0.34
CA VAL A 147 16.69 -1.00 0.08
C VAL A 147 18.12 -0.67 0.45
N ASN A 148 18.51 -0.97 1.71
CA ASN A 148 19.82 -0.58 2.27
C ASN A 148 20.08 0.93 2.11
N ASP A 149 19.10 1.76 2.47
CA ASP A 149 19.15 3.23 2.37
C ASP A 149 19.33 3.80 0.95
N THR A 150 19.31 2.94 -0.07
CA THR A 150 19.36 3.33 -1.48
C THR A 150 17.96 3.34 -2.08
N LEU A 151 17.56 4.47 -2.65
CA LEU A 151 16.33 4.60 -3.43
C LEU A 151 16.52 3.93 -4.80
N MET A 152 15.60 3.06 -5.18
CA MET A 152 15.59 2.40 -6.49
C MET A 152 14.22 2.46 -7.12
N ILE A 153 14.20 2.46 -8.45
CA ILE A 153 12.98 2.30 -9.25
C ILE A 153 12.94 0.85 -9.73
N VAL A 154 11.91 0.12 -9.33
CA VAL A 154 11.69 -1.27 -9.72
C VAL A 154 10.84 -1.31 -10.99
N ASN A 155 11.24 -2.12 -11.96
CA ASN A 155 10.50 -2.40 -13.18
C ASN A 155 10.52 -3.91 -13.46
N LYS A 156 9.85 -4.35 -14.54
CA LYS A 156 9.83 -5.77 -14.90
C LYS A 156 11.22 -6.31 -15.26
N GLU A 157 12.09 -5.47 -15.81
CA GLU A 157 13.48 -5.80 -16.18
C GLU A 157 14.37 -5.99 -14.95
N THR A 158 14.03 -5.37 -13.82
CA THR A 158 14.74 -5.49 -12.54
C THR A 158 14.81 -6.94 -12.05
N PHE A 159 13.91 -7.81 -12.51
CA PHE A 159 13.85 -9.22 -12.14
C PHE A 159 14.36 -10.16 -13.25
N GLN A 160 15.02 -9.63 -14.28
CA GLN A 160 15.70 -10.43 -15.31
C GLN A 160 17.15 -10.69 -14.92
N LYS A 161 17.71 -11.84 -15.32
CA LYS A 161 19.11 -12.21 -15.04
C LYS A 161 20.14 -11.18 -15.55
N ASN A 162 19.81 -10.42 -16.60
CA ASN A 162 20.68 -9.39 -17.20
C ASN A 162 20.40 -7.96 -16.68
N GLY A 163 19.38 -7.79 -15.83
CA GLY A 163 18.92 -6.49 -15.32
C GLY A 163 19.33 -6.19 -13.88
N MET A 164 20.16 -7.04 -13.26
CA MET A 164 20.60 -6.96 -11.86
C MET A 164 22.10 -7.00 -11.66
#